data_AF-A0A9P4NQJ0-F1
#
_entry.id   AF-A0A9P4NQJ0-F1
#
_cell.length_a   1.000
_cell.length_b   1.000
_cell.length_c   1.000
_cell.angle_alpha   90.00
_cell.angle_beta   90.00
_cell.angle_gamma   90.00
#
_symmetry.space_group_name_H-M   'P 1'
#
loop_
_entity.id
_entity.type
_entity.pdbx_description
1 polymer ?
#
loop_
_entity_poly.entity_id
_entity_poly.type
_entity_poly.pdbx_seq_one_letter_code
_entity_poly.pdbx_strand_id
1 'polypeptide(L)'
;MMEVDQSTFIPGRHKLSAGESLAPDHSAYGLLHQIGSTWPCLSIDVIKDNLGDNRKSYPATVYAVAGTQAERGKEKENQLMVMKLSSLSRMEKEGEESSSDEDSDDEDENTDPILETKAIPLTSTTNRIRAHQIPDTGSSTTFATTLTASMLENGQVLIHDITPHLTSFDTPGTTITPQQNKPISTIRTHKQNEGYALDWSPLWPDGKLVTGDCRGNIFVTSRNSGGGWVTDTTPFTGHSGSIEELQWSPNEKHVFASGSSDGTVKIWDTRSKSRKSAVSIKVSNTDVNVLSWSHLTPYLLASGHDDGTWSVHDLRQWKPTTTSSTPQPSPVASFSFHKEQITALEWHPTDDSIVLVAAGDNTLTLWDLAVEIDDEESKDTGGVRDVPPQLLFVHYMEQVKEGHWHRQIPGVVVATGGSGFGVFKTISV
;
A
#
# COMPACT_ATOMS: atom_id res chain seq x y z
N MET A 1 8.50 -35.38 16.36
CA MET A 1 7.35 -34.45 16.27
C MET A 1 7.78 -33.21 17.03
N MET A 2 7.85 -32.06 16.37
CA MET A 2 7.90 -30.79 17.11
C MET A 2 6.56 -30.65 17.83
N GLU A 3 6.58 -30.35 19.12
CA GLU A 3 5.38 -30.01 19.88
C GLU A 3 4.88 -28.66 19.33
N VAL A 4 3.72 -28.66 18.68
CA VAL A 4 3.06 -27.43 18.23
C VAL A 4 2.07 -27.06 19.33
N ASP A 5 2.34 -25.94 20.02
CA ASP A 5 1.33 -25.35 20.89
C ASP A 5 0.17 -24.85 20.02
N GLN A 6 -1.04 -25.33 20.30
CA GLN A 6 -2.25 -24.93 19.59
C GLN A 6 -2.87 -23.65 20.17
N SER A 7 -2.26 -23.04 21.19
CA SER A 7 -2.73 -21.78 21.75
C SER A 7 -2.57 -20.62 20.76
N THR A 8 -3.58 -19.75 20.68
CA THR A 8 -3.54 -18.58 19.80
C THR A 8 -2.51 -17.56 20.30
N PHE A 9 -1.50 -17.28 19.48
CA PHE A 9 -0.57 -16.20 19.76
C PHE A 9 -1.26 -14.83 19.56
N ILE A 10 -1.50 -14.14 20.66
CA ILE A 10 -1.96 -12.75 20.69
C ILE A 10 -0.72 -11.81 20.78
N PRO A 11 -0.44 -11.00 19.74
CA PRO A 11 0.62 -9.99 19.79
C PRO A 11 0.47 -9.04 20.98
N GLY A 12 1.59 -8.70 21.62
CA GLY A 12 1.63 -7.83 22.79
C GLY A 12 1.27 -8.49 24.14
N ARG A 13 0.62 -9.67 24.13
CA ARG A 13 0.39 -10.49 25.34
C ARG A 13 1.38 -11.63 25.44
N HIS A 14 1.64 -12.30 24.32
CA HIS A 14 2.59 -13.38 24.23
C HIS A 14 3.94 -12.85 23.75
N LYS A 15 5.02 -13.46 24.22
CA LYS A 15 6.39 -13.22 23.73
C LYS A 15 6.92 -14.53 23.20
N LEU A 16 7.37 -14.53 21.95
CA LEU A 16 8.11 -15.65 21.39
C LEU A 16 9.43 -15.80 22.16
N SER A 17 9.65 -16.98 22.72
CA SER A 17 10.92 -17.38 23.30
C SER A 17 11.94 -17.63 22.21
N ALA A 18 13.23 -17.59 22.56
CA ALA A 18 14.29 -17.88 21.60
C ALA A 18 14.15 -19.30 21.03
N GLY A 19 14.02 -19.41 19.70
CA GLY A 19 13.85 -20.69 19.00
C GLY A 19 12.40 -21.11 18.75
N GLU A 20 11.41 -20.37 19.26
CA GLU A 20 10.01 -20.53 18.87
C GLU A 20 9.72 -19.82 17.55
N SER A 21 8.77 -20.35 16.79
CA SER A 21 8.29 -19.79 15.52
C SER A 21 6.78 -19.85 15.48
N LEU A 22 6.14 -18.83 14.89
CA LEU A 22 4.71 -18.85 14.66
C LEU A 22 4.38 -19.66 13.41
N ALA A 23 3.36 -20.50 13.51
CA ALA A 23 2.69 -21.07 12.36
C ALA A 23 1.34 -20.37 12.20
N PRO A 24 0.95 -19.95 10.98
CA PRO A 24 -0.38 -19.44 10.74
C PRO A 24 -1.42 -20.55 10.91
N ASP A 25 -2.57 -20.22 11.47
CA ASP A 25 -3.75 -21.09 11.39
C ASP A 25 -4.32 -21.02 9.97
N HIS A 26 -4.08 -22.07 9.18
CA HIS A 26 -4.49 -22.12 7.77
C HIS A 26 -6.01 -22.05 7.59
N SER A 27 -6.81 -22.46 8.58
CA SER A 27 -8.27 -22.41 8.50
C SER A 27 -8.82 -20.98 8.46
N ALA A 28 -8.02 -20.01 8.92
CA ALA A 28 -8.36 -18.60 8.95
C ALA A 28 -8.11 -17.87 7.61
N TYR A 29 -7.51 -18.56 6.63
CA TYR A 29 -7.16 -18.01 5.32
C TYR A 29 -7.91 -18.73 4.19
N GLY A 30 -8.42 -17.96 3.23
CA GLY A 30 -8.84 -18.48 1.94
C GLY A 30 -7.68 -18.64 0.96
N LEU A 31 -6.63 -17.84 1.11
CA LEU A 31 -5.40 -17.89 0.32
C LEU A 31 -4.25 -17.41 1.21
N LEU A 32 -3.10 -18.08 1.20
CA LEU A 32 -1.90 -17.64 1.91
C LEU A 32 -0.66 -18.13 1.19
N HIS A 33 0.09 -17.20 0.60
CA HIS A 33 1.36 -17.47 -0.09
C HIS A 33 2.43 -16.49 0.35
N GLN A 34 3.62 -17.00 0.60
CA GLN A 34 4.80 -16.20 0.89
C GLN A 34 5.89 -16.53 -0.13
N ILE A 35 6.47 -15.49 -0.70
CA ILE A 35 7.39 -15.60 -1.83
C ILE A 35 8.64 -14.80 -1.53
N GLY A 36 9.79 -15.48 -1.50
CA GLY A 36 11.08 -14.83 -1.24
C GLY A 36 11.50 -13.89 -2.36
N SER A 37 12.17 -12.79 -1.98
CA SER A 37 12.86 -11.89 -2.91
C SER A 37 14.36 -11.87 -2.64
N THR A 38 15.17 -11.55 -3.65
CA THR A 38 16.63 -11.43 -3.48
C THR A 38 17.00 -10.24 -2.58
N TRP A 39 16.29 -9.13 -2.78
CA TRP A 39 16.45 -7.91 -1.98
C TRP A 39 15.10 -7.54 -1.37
N PRO A 40 15.07 -7.04 -0.13
CA PRO A 40 13.85 -6.50 0.44
C PRO A 40 13.38 -5.31 -0.38
N CYS A 41 12.07 -5.07 -0.40
CA CYS A 41 11.47 -3.94 -1.05
C CYS A 41 10.77 -3.08 0.00
N LEU A 42 11.14 -1.79 0.07
CA LEU A 42 10.48 -0.83 0.96
C LEU A 42 9.05 -0.51 0.50
N SER A 43 8.79 -0.68 -0.79
CA SER A 43 7.51 -0.33 -1.39
C SER A 43 7.14 -1.27 -2.54
N ILE A 44 5.85 -1.54 -2.65
CA ILE A 44 5.19 -2.37 -3.66
C ILE A 44 3.93 -1.65 -4.12
N ASP A 45 3.47 -1.87 -5.35
CA ASP A 45 2.15 -1.45 -5.81
C ASP A 45 1.52 -2.53 -6.68
N VAL A 46 0.20 -2.68 -6.59
CA VAL A 46 -0.57 -3.71 -7.29
C VAL A 46 -1.04 -3.17 -8.64
N ILE A 47 -0.78 -3.92 -9.70
CA ILE A 47 -1.14 -3.54 -11.07
C ILE A 47 -2.46 -4.21 -11.45
N LYS A 48 -3.42 -3.43 -11.96
CA LYS A 48 -4.60 -4.03 -12.59
C LYS A 48 -4.21 -4.70 -13.91
N ASP A 49 -4.66 -5.94 -14.07
CA ASP A 49 -4.49 -6.76 -15.26
C ASP A 49 -5.75 -6.79 -16.14
N ASN A 50 -5.66 -7.54 -17.23
CA ASN A 50 -6.71 -7.76 -18.21
C ASN A 50 -7.52 -9.06 -17.98
N LEU A 51 -7.41 -9.68 -16.79
CA LEU A 51 -8.11 -10.93 -16.45
C LEU A 51 -9.53 -10.69 -15.91
N GLY A 52 -9.95 -9.43 -15.80
CA GLY A 52 -11.29 -9.02 -15.35
C GLY A 52 -11.33 -8.60 -13.88
N ASP A 53 -12.43 -7.97 -13.49
CA ASP A 53 -12.70 -7.52 -12.13
C ASP A 53 -13.50 -8.58 -11.33
N ASN A 54 -13.48 -8.49 -10.00
CA ASN A 54 -14.20 -9.42 -9.10
C ASN A 54 -13.86 -10.89 -9.33
N ARG A 55 -12.59 -11.20 -9.62
CA ARG A 55 -12.09 -12.56 -9.78
C ARG A 55 -12.17 -13.31 -8.44
N LYS A 56 -12.76 -14.50 -8.46
CA LYS A 56 -12.93 -15.38 -7.28
C LYS A 56 -12.44 -16.81 -7.53
N SER A 57 -12.08 -17.12 -8.77
CA SER A 57 -11.55 -18.43 -9.18
C SER A 57 -10.08 -18.56 -8.79
N TYR A 58 -9.68 -19.79 -8.55
CA TYR A 58 -8.30 -20.21 -8.30
C TYR A 58 -7.80 -21.08 -9.47
N PRO A 59 -6.48 -21.20 -9.67
CA PRO A 59 -5.43 -20.40 -9.02
C PRO A 59 -5.52 -18.91 -9.40
N ALA A 60 -5.22 -18.04 -8.44
CA ALA A 60 -5.18 -16.60 -8.67
C ALA A 60 -3.86 -16.19 -9.36
N THR A 61 -3.95 -15.10 -10.12
CA THR A 61 -2.79 -14.39 -10.69
C THR A 61 -2.83 -12.93 -10.26
N VAL A 62 -1.68 -12.40 -9.85
CA VAL A 62 -1.46 -11.03 -9.36
C VAL A 62 -0.28 -10.42 -10.11
N TYR A 63 -0.44 -9.19 -10.58
CA TYR A 63 0.65 -8.40 -11.13
C TYR A 63 1.01 -7.28 -10.17
N ALA A 64 2.29 -7.04 -9.96
CA ALA A 64 2.77 -6.04 -9.02
C ALA A 64 4.09 -5.44 -9.47
N VAL A 65 4.45 -4.32 -8.87
CA VAL A 65 5.74 -3.68 -9.07
C VAL A 65 6.36 -3.29 -7.74
N ALA A 66 7.66 -3.53 -7.56
CA ALA A 66 8.37 -3.22 -6.33
C ALA A 66 9.75 -2.62 -6.63
N GLY A 67 10.26 -1.81 -5.69
CA GLY A 67 11.60 -1.25 -5.78
C GLY A 67 12.51 -1.85 -4.71
N THR A 68 13.68 -2.36 -5.10
CA THR A 68 14.58 -3.03 -4.16
C THR A 68 15.37 -2.06 -3.29
N GLN A 69 15.82 -2.59 -2.15
CA GLN A 69 16.85 -2.02 -1.28
C GLN A 69 18.02 -3.00 -1.18
N ALA A 70 18.99 -2.84 -2.07
CA ALA A 70 20.24 -3.60 -2.03
C ALA A 70 21.09 -3.21 -0.81
N GLU A 71 21.89 -4.15 -0.31
CA GLU A 71 22.85 -3.89 0.76
C GLU A 71 23.82 -2.75 0.42
N ARG A 72 24.31 -2.07 1.46
CA ARG A 72 25.36 -1.07 1.34
C ARG A 72 26.60 -1.64 0.63
N GLY A 73 27.09 -0.95 -0.39
CA GLY A 73 28.18 -1.40 -1.26
C GLY A 73 27.75 -2.20 -2.48
N LYS A 74 26.45 -2.54 -2.60
CA LYS A 74 25.84 -3.21 -3.75
C LYS A 74 24.77 -2.33 -4.41
N GLU A 75 24.95 -1.01 -4.39
CA GLU A 75 23.92 -0.05 -4.85
C GLU A 75 23.53 -0.25 -6.32
N LYS A 76 24.42 -0.84 -7.13
CA LYS A 76 24.19 -1.19 -8.55
C LYS A 76 23.32 -2.43 -8.76
N GLU A 77 23.04 -3.19 -7.71
CA GLU A 77 22.13 -4.33 -7.74
C GLU A 77 20.68 -3.90 -7.48
N ASN A 78 20.45 -2.62 -7.18
CA ASN A 78 19.11 -2.09 -7.09
C ASN A 78 18.39 -2.18 -8.42
N GLN A 79 17.10 -2.50 -8.37
CA GLN A 79 16.25 -2.69 -9.52
C GLN A 79 14.81 -2.36 -9.20
N LEU A 80 14.10 -1.92 -10.24
CA LEU A 80 12.66 -1.92 -10.30
C LEU A 80 12.22 -3.30 -10.79
N MET A 81 11.47 -4.02 -9.96
CA MET A 81 10.98 -5.37 -10.21
C MET A 81 9.53 -5.31 -10.68
N VAL A 82 9.29 -5.62 -11.96
CA VAL A 82 7.95 -5.88 -12.48
C VAL A 82 7.67 -7.36 -12.29
N MET A 83 6.52 -7.72 -11.71
CA MET A 83 6.27 -9.07 -11.20
C MET A 83 4.93 -9.62 -11.68
N LYS A 84 4.91 -10.92 -11.96
CA LYS A 84 3.70 -11.73 -12.12
C LYS A 84 3.79 -12.91 -11.15
N LEU A 85 2.83 -12.95 -10.22
CA LEU A 85 2.63 -14.04 -9.28
C LEU A 85 1.47 -14.87 -9.81
N SER A 86 1.69 -16.16 -10.07
CA SER A 86 0.68 -17.08 -10.62
C SER A 86 0.67 -18.38 -9.84
N SER A 87 -0.28 -19.26 -10.15
CA SER A 87 -0.51 -20.52 -9.42
C SER A 87 -0.79 -20.30 -7.92
N LEU A 88 -1.42 -19.17 -7.57
CA LEU A 88 -1.79 -18.88 -6.19
C LEU A 88 -3.06 -19.67 -5.83
N SER A 89 -2.88 -20.88 -5.32
CA SER A 89 -3.97 -21.79 -4.93
C SER A 89 -4.74 -21.30 -3.70
N ARG A 90 -5.94 -21.84 -3.52
CA ARG A 90 -6.74 -21.68 -2.30
C ARG A 90 -6.15 -22.55 -1.19
N MET A 91 -6.33 -22.15 0.07
CA MET A 91 -6.03 -23.04 1.20
C MET A 91 -7.03 -24.21 1.25
N GLU A 92 -6.53 -25.43 1.45
CA GLU A 92 -7.35 -26.63 1.68
C GLU A 92 -8.05 -26.52 3.04
N LYS A 93 -9.34 -26.87 3.10
CA LYS A 93 -10.08 -26.96 4.36
C LYS A 93 -9.91 -28.36 4.94
N GLU A 94 -9.43 -28.47 6.18
CA GLU A 94 -9.42 -29.74 6.91
C GLU A 94 -10.85 -30.28 7.06
N GLY A 95 -11.16 -31.41 6.41
CA GLY A 95 -12.44 -32.12 6.54
C GLY A 95 -13.30 -32.23 5.28
N GLU A 96 -12.91 -31.62 4.16
CA GLU A 96 -13.47 -31.99 2.84
C GLU A 96 -12.74 -33.26 2.37
N GLU A 97 -13.20 -34.44 2.82
CA GLU A 97 -12.96 -35.66 2.06
C GLU A 97 -13.44 -35.37 0.63
N SER A 98 -12.57 -35.59 -0.35
CA SER A 98 -12.92 -35.51 -1.76
C SER A 98 -14.10 -36.45 -2.04
N SER A 99 -15.32 -35.93 -1.91
CA SER A 99 -16.52 -36.63 -2.32
C SER A 99 -16.50 -36.63 -3.84
N SER A 100 -15.91 -37.68 -4.39
CA SER A 100 -16.17 -38.14 -5.74
C SER A 100 -17.69 -38.26 -5.90
N ASP A 101 -18.29 -37.32 -6.62
CA ASP A 101 -19.46 -37.48 -7.48
C ASP A 101 -20.06 -36.09 -7.77
N GLU A 102 -19.46 -35.36 -8.71
CA GLU A 102 -20.13 -34.57 -9.76
C GLU A 102 -19.04 -33.99 -10.68
N ASP A 103 -19.22 -34.14 -12.00
CA ASP A 103 -18.22 -33.92 -13.05
C ASP A 103 -17.66 -32.46 -13.09
N SER A 104 -16.52 -32.21 -12.45
CA SER A 104 -15.58 -31.16 -12.90
C SER A 104 -14.14 -31.70 -12.84
N ASP A 105 -13.46 -31.65 -14.00
CA ASP A 105 -12.06 -32.05 -14.20
C ASP A 105 -11.08 -31.04 -13.56
N ASP A 106 -11.35 -30.55 -12.35
CA ASP A 106 -10.45 -29.64 -11.65
C ASP A 106 -9.62 -30.46 -10.65
N GLU A 107 -8.62 -31.16 -11.20
CA GLU A 107 -7.40 -31.47 -10.46
C GLU A 107 -6.78 -30.14 -10.02
N ASP A 108 -7.28 -29.55 -8.92
CA ASP A 108 -6.59 -28.51 -8.16
C ASP A 108 -5.33 -29.13 -7.55
N GLU A 109 -4.37 -29.50 -8.40
CA GLU A 109 -3.03 -29.87 -7.96
C GLU A 109 -2.50 -28.70 -7.14
N ASN A 110 -2.10 -28.99 -5.90
CA ASN A 110 -1.49 -28.03 -4.99
C ASN A 110 -0.12 -27.62 -5.55
N THR A 111 -0.14 -26.76 -6.57
CA THR A 111 1.04 -26.30 -7.29
C THR A 111 1.70 -25.16 -6.55
N ASP A 112 3.02 -25.20 -6.44
CA ASP A 112 3.80 -24.12 -5.83
C ASP A 112 3.55 -22.78 -6.55
N PRO A 113 3.46 -21.66 -5.80
CA PRO A 113 3.28 -20.34 -6.40
C PRO A 113 4.50 -19.98 -7.27
N ILE A 114 4.23 -19.41 -8.44
CA ILE A 114 5.27 -19.03 -9.41
C ILE A 114 5.43 -17.51 -9.41
N LEU A 115 6.65 -17.05 -9.10
CA LEU A 115 7.05 -15.65 -9.25
C LEU A 115 7.92 -15.47 -10.49
N GLU A 116 7.38 -14.80 -11.50
CA GLU A 116 8.14 -14.32 -12.64
C GLU A 116 8.48 -12.83 -12.45
N THR A 117 9.72 -12.45 -12.78
CA THR A 117 10.18 -11.06 -12.64
C THR A 117 10.83 -10.53 -13.92
N LYS A 118 10.63 -9.24 -14.19
CA LYS A 118 11.42 -8.46 -15.16
C LYS A 118 12.08 -7.30 -14.42
N ALA A 119 13.40 -7.24 -14.52
CA ALA A 119 14.23 -6.26 -13.83
C ALA A 119 14.53 -5.05 -14.70
N ILE A 120 14.33 -3.85 -14.15
CA ILE A 120 14.84 -2.59 -14.70
C ILE A 120 15.95 -2.09 -13.75
N PRO A 121 17.22 -2.05 -14.16
CA PRO A 121 18.32 -1.63 -13.29
C PRO A 121 18.15 -0.20 -12.78
N LEU A 122 18.40 -0.01 -11.48
CA LEU A 122 18.40 1.28 -10.81
C LEU A 122 19.78 1.58 -10.22
N THR A 123 20.05 2.86 -9.97
CA THR A 123 21.36 3.31 -9.47
C THR A 123 21.37 3.60 -7.96
N SER A 124 20.26 3.38 -7.27
CA SER A 124 20.00 3.82 -5.90
C SER A 124 18.77 3.09 -5.37
N THR A 125 18.65 2.98 -4.05
CA THR A 125 17.49 2.40 -3.36
C THR A 125 16.21 3.10 -3.76
N THR A 126 15.12 2.35 -3.90
CA THR A 126 13.78 2.91 -4.10
C THR A 126 13.06 3.02 -2.75
N ASN A 127 12.73 4.24 -2.35
CA ASN A 127 12.03 4.52 -1.10
C ASN A 127 10.52 4.31 -1.24
N ARG A 128 9.95 4.75 -2.38
CA ARG A 128 8.54 4.54 -2.70
C ARG A 128 8.34 4.33 -4.18
N ILE A 129 7.39 3.46 -4.52
CA ILE A 129 6.89 3.28 -5.87
C ILE A 129 5.37 3.34 -5.92
N ARG A 130 4.84 4.03 -6.94
CA ARG A 130 3.43 3.97 -7.30
C ARG A 130 3.27 3.79 -8.81
N ALA A 131 2.30 2.99 -9.20
CA ALA A 131 1.89 2.77 -10.56
C ALA A 131 0.68 3.66 -10.91
N HIS A 132 0.58 4.00 -12.19
CA HIS A 132 -0.53 4.74 -12.77
C HIS A 132 -0.85 4.17 -14.12
N GLN A 133 -2.07 3.71 -14.29
CA GLN A 133 -2.56 3.22 -15.58
C GLN A 133 -3.38 4.29 -16.26
N ILE A 134 -2.94 4.64 -17.47
CA ILE A 134 -3.70 5.53 -18.34
C ILE A 134 -4.85 4.68 -18.90
N PRO A 135 -6.12 5.05 -18.66
CA PRO A 135 -7.25 4.29 -19.18
C PRO A 135 -7.13 4.11 -20.69
N ASP A 136 -7.14 2.85 -21.13
CA ASP A 136 -7.16 2.56 -22.57
C ASP A 136 -8.58 2.81 -23.10
N THR A 137 -8.66 3.39 -24.30
CA THR A 137 -9.92 3.55 -25.04
C THR A 137 -10.12 2.43 -26.06
N GLY A 138 -9.19 1.48 -26.15
CA GLY A 138 -9.16 0.31 -27.05
C GLY A 138 -9.21 -1.06 -26.35
N SER A 139 -9.03 -2.12 -27.16
CA SER A 139 -9.27 -3.55 -26.88
C SER A 139 -8.89 -4.04 -25.47
N SER A 140 -9.77 -4.84 -24.84
CA SER A 140 -9.58 -5.44 -23.51
C SER A 140 -8.46 -6.49 -23.42
N THR A 141 -7.71 -6.73 -24.50
CA THR A 141 -6.76 -7.84 -24.61
C THR A 141 -5.33 -7.46 -24.24
N THR A 142 -5.02 -6.18 -24.08
CA THR A 142 -3.66 -5.69 -23.75
C THR A 142 -3.64 -4.90 -22.46
N PHE A 143 -2.49 -4.87 -21.79
CA PHE A 143 -2.31 -3.98 -20.64
C PHE A 143 -2.51 -2.52 -21.06
N ALA A 144 -3.27 -1.79 -20.24
CA ALA A 144 -3.28 -0.34 -20.29
C ALA A 144 -1.84 0.21 -20.14
N THR A 145 -1.58 1.39 -20.71
CA THR A 145 -0.27 2.02 -20.54
C THR A 145 -0.01 2.24 -19.06
N THR A 146 0.96 1.48 -18.53
CA THR A 146 1.25 1.41 -17.10
C THR A 146 2.55 2.15 -16.84
N LEU A 147 2.42 3.31 -16.23
CA LEU A 147 3.53 4.13 -15.80
C LEU A 147 3.85 3.82 -14.35
N THR A 148 5.12 3.89 -13.98
CA THR A 148 5.53 3.90 -12.56
C THR A 148 6.27 5.18 -12.25
N ALA A 149 6.19 5.65 -11.02
CA ALA A 149 7.11 6.64 -10.48
C ALA A 149 7.84 6.05 -9.27
N SER A 150 9.16 6.00 -9.35
CA SER A 150 10.05 5.47 -8.31
C SER A 150 10.80 6.63 -7.67
N MET A 151 10.52 6.92 -6.40
CA MET A 151 11.28 7.90 -5.62
C MET A 151 12.51 7.23 -5.02
N LEU A 152 13.69 7.71 -5.40
CA LEU A 152 14.97 7.13 -5.00
C LEU A 152 15.58 7.89 -3.83
N GLU A 153 16.44 7.21 -3.06
CA GLU A 153 17.12 7.76 -1.88
C GLU A 153 17.94 9.02 -2.21
N ASN A 154 18.41 9.13 -3.46
CA ASN A 154 19.20 10.26 -3.95
C ASN A 154 18.35 11.48 -4.39
N GLY A 155 17.05 11.48 -4.10
CA GLY A 155 16.12 12.57 -4.41
C GLY A 155 15.68 12.64 -5.88
N GLN A 156 16.01 11.65 -6.71
CA GLN A 156 15.46 11.55 -8.06
C GLN A 156 14.13 10.80 -8.02
N VAL A 157 13.19 11.23 -8.87
CA VAL A 157 11.99 10.45 -9.16
C VAL A 157 12.04 10.01 -10.62
N LEU A 158 12.09 8.70 -10.84
CA LEU A 158 12.16 8.11 -12.16
C LEU A 158 10.77 7.68 -12.62
N ILE A 159 10.37 8.11 -13.82
CA ILE A 159 9.14 7.63 -14.44
C ILE A 159 9.50 6.60 -15.50
N HIS A 160 8.97 5.38 -15.39
CA HIS A 160 9.12 4.32 -16.38
C HIS A 160 7.77 3.98 -17.01
N ASP A 161 7.81 3.49 -18.25
CA ASP A 161 6.69 2.78 -18.86
C ASP A 161 7.01 1.29 -18.79
N ILE A 162 6.25 0.56 -17.96
CA ILE A 162 6.44 -0.87 -17.72
C ILE A 162 5.48 -1.76 -18.53
N THR A 163 4.67 -1.16 -19.41
CA THR A 163 3.73 -1.89 -20.28
C THR A 163 4.41 -2.99 -21.09
N PRO A 164 5.61 -2.79 -21.67
CA PRO A 164 6.32 -3.86 -22.38
C PRO A 164 6.72 -5.02 -21.47
N HIS A 165 7.08 -4.73 -20.22
CA HIS A 165 7.47 -5.73 -19.22
C HIS A 165 6.28 -6.60 -18.82
N LEU A 166 5.14 -5.96 -18.53
CA LEU A 166 3.88 -6.66 -18.23
C LEU A 166 3.45 -7.55 -19.41
N THR A 167 3.41 -6.98 -20.61
CA THR A 167 3.03 -7.70 -21.84
C THR A 167 3.94 -8.91 -22.11
N SER A 168 5.22 -8.82 -21.74
CA SER A 168 6.19 -9.88 -21.97
C SER A 168 5.94 -11.15 -21.14
N PHE A 169 5.19 -11.08 -20.04
CA PHE A 169 4.80 -12.27 -19.28
C PHE A 169 3.78 -13.12 -20.03
N ASP A 170 2.92 -12.48 -20.84
CA ASP A 170 1.79 -13.14 -21.49
C ASP A 170 2.03 -13.38 -22.98
N THR A 171 3.15 -12.88 -23.51
CA THR A 171 3.52 -13.00 -24.92
C THR A 171 4.88 -13.69 -25.07
N PRO A 172 4.89 -15.04 -25.22
CA PRO A 172 6.13 -15.81 -25.38
C PRO A 172 7.03 -15.27 -26.50
N GLY A 173 8.33 -15.22 -26.24
CA GLY A 173 9.32 -14.71 -27.20
C GLY A 173 9.48 -13.18 -27.22
N THR A 174 8.67 -12.43 -26.46
CA THR A 174 8.85 -10.98 -26.33
C THR A 174 10.18 -10.65 -25.66
N THR A 175 10.99 -9.83 -26.32
CA THR A 175 12.28 -9.36 -25.80
C THR A 175 12.18 -7.88 -25.46
N ILE A 176 12.47 -7.53 -24.19
CA ILE A 176 12.50 -6.15 -23.72
C ILE A 176 13.80 -5.49 -24.22
N THR A 177 13.67 -4.39 -24.95
CA THR A 177 14.82 -3.66 -25.48
C THR A 177 15.52 -2.82 -24.39
N PRO A 178 16.82 -2.53 -24.53
CA PRO A 178 17.52 -1.64 -23.59
C PRO A 178 16.90 -0.24 -23.47
N GLN A 179 16.22 0.23 -24.53
CA GLN A 179 15.53 1.52 -24.52
C GLN A 179 14.26 1.49 -23.67
N GLN A 180 13.53 0.36 -23.63
CA GLN A 180 12.35 0.18 -22.78
C GLN A 180 12.71 0.10 -21.30
N ASN A 181 13.96 -0.24 -20.97
CA ASN A 181 14.46 -0.18 -19.59
C ASN A 181 14.89 1.24 -19.16
N LYS A 182 14.86 2.24 -20.04
CA LYS A 182 15.22 3.61 -19.66
C LYS A 182 14.00 4.36 -19.10
N PRO A 183 14.20 5.23 -18.10
CA PRO A 183 13.13 6.10 -17.64
C PRO A 183 12.70 7.03 -18.79
N ILE A 184 11.38 7.18 -18.97
CA ILE A 184 10.80 8.15 -19.90
C ILE A 184 10.92 9.58 -19.37
N SER A 185 11.12 9.74 -18.06
CA SER A 185 11.43 11.02 -17.42
C SER A 185 12.21 10.84 -16.13
N THR A 186 13.04 11.82 -15.80
CA THR A 186 13.70 11.91 -14.50
C THR A 186 13.47 13.28 -13.89
N ILE A 187 12.72 13.31 -12.78
CA ILE A 187 12.46 14.51 -12.00
C ILE A 187 13.63 14.72 -11.04
N ARG A 188 14.21 15.93 -11.05
CA ARG A 188 15.41 16.29 -10.28
C ARG A 188 15.19 17.50 -9.35
N THR A 189 13.94 17.93 -9.20
CA THR A 189 13.57 19.16 -8.51
C THR A 189 13.89 19.13 -7.00
N HIS A 190 13.98 17.94 -6.40
CA HIS A 190 14.32 17.76 -4.98
C HIS A 190 15.80 18.00 -4.65
N LYS A 191 16.68 18.23 -5.65
CA LYS A 191 18.09 18.63 -5.46
C LYS A 191 18.87 17.74 -4.46
N GLN A 192 18.78 16.42 -4.60
CA GLN A 192 19.42 15.44 -3.74
C GLN A 192 18.85 15.32 -2.31
N ASN A 193 17.74 15.99 -2.01
CA ASN A 193 17.00 15.69 -0.79
C ASN A 193 16.20 14.41 -1.03
N GLU A 194 16.42 13.44 -0.15
CA GLU A 194 15.64 12.20 -0.07
C GLU A 194 14.17 12.50 0.19
N GLY A 195 13.30 11.57 -0.17
CA GLY A 195 11.88 11.60 0.21
C GLY A 195 11.23 10.23 0.09
N TYR A 196 10.06 10.14 0.68
CA TYR A 196 9.25 8.93 0.75
C TYR A 196 7.85 9.16 0.18
N ALA A 197 7.31 10.37 0.29
CA ALA A 197 5.95 10.67 -0.15
C ALA A 197 5.81 10.84 -1.67
N LEU A 198 4.92 10.06 -2.27
CA LEU A 198 4.63 10.09 -3.71
C LEU A 198 3.22 9.57 -3.99
N ASP A 199 2.47 10.28 -4.84
CA ASP A 199 1.14 9.82 -5.27
C ASP A 199 0.70 10.37 -6.64
N TRP A 200 -0.05 9.53 -7.37
CA TRP A 200 -0.64 9.83 -8.67
C TRP A 200 -2.07 10.33 -8.51
N SER A 201 -2.45 11.35 -9.26
CA SER A 201 -3.82 11.86 -9.23
C SER A 201 -4.79 10.89 -9.93
N PRO A 202 -5.79 10.33 -9.23
CA PRO A 202 -6.79 9.46 -9.86
C PRO A 202 -7.70 10.22 -10.82
N LEU A 203 -7.75 11.57 -10.71
CA LEU A 203 -8.59 12.45 -11.51
C LEU A 203 -7.85 13.12 -12.68
N TRP A 204 -6.61 12.68 -12.94
CA TRP A 204 -5.79 13.15 -14.06
C TRP A 204 -5.24 11.96 -14.87
N PRO A 205 -6.05 11.37 -15.76
CA PRO A 205 -5.74 10.10 -16.42
C PRO A 205 -4.45 10.14 -17.23
N ASP A 206 -4.10 11.28 -17.82
CA ASP A 206 -2.86 11.44 -18.60
C ASP A 206 -1.57 11.39 -17.75
N GLY A 207 -1.70 11.50 -16.42
CA GLY A 207 -0.58 11.45 -15.47
C GLY A 207 -0.31 12.80 -14.83
N LYS A 208 -0.58 12.88 -13.53
CA LYS A 208 -0.19 13.99 -12.66
C LYS A 208 0.26 13.45 -11.32
N LEU A 209 1.43 13.89 -10.86
CA LEU A 209 2.13 13.34 -9.71
C LEU A 209 2.40 14.44 -8.69
N VAL A 210 2.29 14.10 -7.41
CA VAL A 210 2.86 14.87 -6.30
C VAL A 210 4.01 14.09 -5.68
N THR A 211 5.08 14.79 -5.31
CA THR A 211 6.26 14.20 -4.65
C THR A 211 6.72 15.10 -3.51
N GLY A 212 7.04 14.51 -2.36
CA GLY A 212 7.43 15.22 -1.13
C GLY A 212 8.81 14.77 -0.65
N ASP A 213 9.62 15.69 -0.13
CA ASP A 213 10.95 15.40 0.41
C ASP A 213 11.07 15.60 1.92
N CYS A 214 12.18 15.11 2.48
CA CYS A 214 12.52 15.22 3.89
C CYS A 214 12.82 16.66 4.35
N ARG A 215 12.75 17.65 3.45
CA ARG A 215 12.86 19.08 3.77
C ARG A 215 11.51 19.79 3.83
N GLY A 216 10.40 19.06 3.74
CA GLY A 216 9.06 19.62 3.81
C GLY A 216 8.59 20.26 2.49
N ASN A 217 9.29 20.03 1.38
CA ASN A 217 8.90 20.56 0.07
C ASN A 217 8.06 19.54 -0.69
N ILE A 218 6.98 20.03 -1.31
CA ILE A 218 6.13 19.21 -2.17
C ILE A 218 6.13 19.80 -3.57
N PHE A 219 6.31 18.97 -4.59
CA PHE A 219 6.34 19.36 -5.99
C PHE A 219 5.24 18.66 -6.78
N VAL A 220 4.74 19.34 -7.80
CA VAL A 220 3.75 18.79 -8.74
C VAL A 220 4.41 18.61 -10.09
N THR A 221 4.26 17.41 -10.66
CA THR A 221 4.70 17.10 -12.02
C THR A 221 3.49 16.67 -12.85
N SER A 222 3.36 17.18 -14.06
CA SER A 222 2.27 16.83 -14.98
C SER A 222 2.80 16.34 -16.31
N ARG A 223 2.15 15.33 -16.89
CA ARG A 223 2.38 14.94 -18.27
C ARG A 223 1.72 15.96 -19.20
N ASN A 224 2.42 16.32 -20.27
CA ASN A 224 1.88 17.18 -21.32
C ASN A 224 1.29 16.35 -22.46
N SER A 225 0.54 16.99 -23.36
CA SER A 225 -0.10 16.33 -24.50
C SER A 225 0.87 15.69 -25.49
N GLY A 226 2.14 16.14 -25.51
CA GLY A 226 3.21 15.54 -26.31
C GLY A 226 3.87 14.33 -25.64
N GLY A 227 3.37 13.87 -24.49
CA GLY A 227 3.90 12.74 -23.73
C GLY A 227 5.10 13.08 -22.83
N GLY A 228 5.60 14.31 -22.89
CA GLY A 228 6.68 14.80 -22.02
C GLY A 228 6.18 15.17 -20.63
N TRP A 229 7.11 15.46 -19.72
CA TRP A 229 6.82 15.76 -18.31
C TRP A 229 7.31 17.14 -17.93
N VAL A 230 6.51 17.86 -17.15
CA VAL A 230 6.84 19.19 -16.64
C VAL A 230 6.64 19.21 -15.14
N THR A 231 7.71 19.51 -14.41
CA THR A 231 7.67 19.73 -12.96
C THR A 231 7.65 21.22 -12.67
N ASP A 232 6.74 21.63 -11.80
CA ASP A 232 6.74 22.97 -11.27
C ASP A 232 7.91 23.16 -10.29
N THR A 233 8.81 24.09 -10.58
CA THR A 233 10.03 24.28 -9.79
C THR A 233 9.81 25.03 -8.48
N THR A 234 8.62 25.60 -8.27
CA THR A 234 8.26 26.26 -7.01
C THR A 234 7.52 25.27 -6.10
N PRO A 235 8.10 24.87 -4.96
CA PRO A 235 7.44 23.90 -4.09
C PRO A 235 6.25 24.50 -3.34
N PHE A 236 5.32 23.63 -2.93
CA PHE A 236 4.44 23.91 -1.81
C PHE A 236 5.24 23.77 -0.52
N THR A 237 5.10 24.75 0.37
CA THR A 237 5.86 24.83 1.62
C THR A 237 4.94 25.19 2.77
N GLY A 238 5.27 24.73 3.98
CA GLY A 238 4.47 25.00 5.17
C GLY A 238 4.54 23.93 6.25
N HIS A 239 5.04 22.74 5.94
CA HIS A 239 5.48 21.78 6.94
C HIS A 239 6.82 22.20 7.55
N SER A 240 7.01 21.87 8.82
CA SER A 240 8.29 22.05 9.53
C SER A 240 9.11 20.76 9.63
N GLY A 241 8.55 19.64 9.18
CA GLY A 241 9.17 18.32 9.15
C GLY A 241 9.24 17.73 7.74
N SER A 242 9.69 16.49 7.68
CA SER A 242 9.69 15.64 6.49
C SER A 242 8.26 15.36 6.02
N ILE A 243 8.07 15.20 4.71
CA ILE A 243 6.80 14.75 4.14
C ILE A 243 6.85 13.23 4.03
N GLU A 244 6.02 12.55 4.82
CA GLU A 244 6.01 11.08 4.88
C GLU A 244 4.96 10.48 3.93
N GLU A 245 3.82 11.16 3.75
CA GLU A 245 2.75 10.71 2.87
C GLU A 245 2.13 11.85 2.06
N LEU A 246 1.71 11.53 0.84
CA LEU A 246 0.88 12.38 -0.01
C LEU A 246 -0.28 11.55 -0.55
N GLN A 247 -1.49 12.12 -0.58
CA GLN A 247 -2.67 11.49 -1.17
C GLN A 247 -3.47 12.54 -1.93
N TRP A 248 -3.64 12.35 -3.23
CA TRP A 248 -4.59 13.13 -4.02
C TRP A 248 -6.01 12.87 -3.53
N SER A 249 -6.83 13.91 -3.57
CA SER A 249 -8.26 13.74 -3.30
C SER A 249 -8.89 12.84 -4.36
N PRO A 250 -9.72 11.87 -3.95
CA PRO A 250 -10.39 10.97 -4.88
C PRO A 250 -11.54 11.66 -5.65
N ASN A 251 -12.02 12.83 -5.19
CA ASN A 251 -13.13 13.55 -5.80
C ASN A 251 -12.83 15.02 -6.18
N GLU A 252 -11.77 15.63 -5.64
CA GLU A 252 -11.38 17.01 -5.94
C GLU A 252 -10.07 17.08 -6.75
N LYS A 253 -10.20 17.29 -8.07
CA LYS A 253 -9.12 17.20 -9.08
C LYS A 253 -7.84 18.00 -8.79
N HIS A 254 -7.92 19.03 -7.97
CA HIS A 254 -6.82 19.94 -7.67
C HIS A 254 -6.32 19.87 -6.24
N VAL A 255 -6.92 19.00 -5.42
CA VAL A 255 -6.70 18.93 -3.98
C VAL A 255 -5.91 17.69 -3.63
N PHE A 256 -4.96 17.82 -2.70
CA PHE A 256 -4.26 16.69 -2.11
C PHE A 256 -4.00 16.94 -0.62
N ALA A 257 -3.75 15.86 0.12
CA ALA A 257 -3.38 15.87 1.52
C ALA A 257 -1.89 15.50 1.67
N SER A 258 -1.27 15.97 2.74
CA SER A 258 0.08 15.54 3.15
C SER A 258 0.14 15.22 4.65
N GLY A 259 0.84 14.15 4.99
CA GLY A 259 1.25 13.79 6.35
C GLY A 259 2.73 14.08 6.55
N SER A 260 3.12 14.47 7.77
CA SER A 260 4.47 14.91 8.06
C SER A 260 4.95 14.50 9.44
N SER A 261 6.28 14.42 9.59
CA SER A 261 6.94 14.27 10.88
C SER A 261 6.76 15.47 11.84
N ASP A 262 6.13 16.56 11.41
CA ASP A 262 5.71 17.62 12.32
C ASP A 262 4.39 17.34 13.08
N GLY A 263 3.82 16.15 12.90
CA GLY A 263 2.57 15.73 13.55
C GLY A 263 1.30 16.34 12.93
N THR A 264 1.43 17.03 11.79
CA THR A 264 0.31 17.68 11.13
C THR A 264 -0.10 16.99 9.84
N VAL A 265 -1.40 17.09 9.54
CA VAL A 265 -1.93 16.86 8.21
C VAL A 265 -2.35 18.19 7.61
N LYS A 266 -1.98 18.40 6.34
CA LYS A 266 -2.32 19.61 5.59
C LYS A 266 -3.08 19.27 4.32
N ILE A 267 -4.06 20.11 3.99
CA ILE A 267 -4.80 20.04 2.72
C ILE A 267 -4.34 21.17 1.82
N TRP A 268 -4.10 20.86 0.56
CA TRP A 268 -3.51 21.77 -0.43
C TRP A 268 -4.41 21.89 -1.64
N ASP A 269 -4.37 23.05 -2.31
CA ASP A 269 -5.01 23.25 -3.61
C ASP A 269 -3.95 23.69 -4.60
N THR A 270 -3.75 22.90 -5.65
CA THR A 270 -2.75 23.18 -6.70
C THR A 270 -3.04 24.43 -7.53
N ARG A 271 -4.25 24.98 -7.45
CA ARG A 271 -4.63 26.24 -8.09
C ARG A 271 -4.20 27.46 -7.26
N SER A 272 -3.89 27.25 -5.98
CA SER A 272 -3.51 28.31 -5.06
C SER A 272 -2.14 28.90 -5.42
N LYS A 273 -2.14 30.16 -5.88
CA LYS A 273 -0.90 30.88 -6.22
C LYS A 273 0.04 31.08 -5.02
N SER A 274 -0.50 31.09 -3.80
CA SER A 274 0.33 31.23 -2.59
C SER A 274 1.07 29.95 -2.24
N ARG A 275 0.64 28.79 -2.78
CA ARG A 275 1.16 27.44 -2.48
C ARG A 275 1.25 27.12 -0.99
N LYS A 276 0.40 27.78 -0.19
CA LYS A 276 0.21 27.48 1.23
C LYS A 276 -0.95 26.50 1.38
N SER A 277 -0.91 25.71 2.44
CA SER A 277 -1.99 24.80 2.81
C SER A 277 -3.28 25.58 3.04
N ALA A 278 -4.40 25.08 2.52
CA ALA A 278 -5.73 25.60 2.81
C ALA A 278 -6.15 25.29 4.26
N VAL A 279 -5.72 24.14 4.77
CA VAL A 279 -6.02 23.64 6.11
C VAL A 279 -4.76 23.00 6.69
N SER A 280 -4.55 23.16 8.01
CA SER A 280 -3.45 22.55 8.75
C SER A 280 -3.93 22.13 10.13
N ILE A 281 -4.00 20.82 10.37
CA ILE A 281 -4.49 20.23 11.62
C ILE A 281 -3.36 19.42 12.26
N LYS A 282 -3.15 19.59 13.57
CA LYS A 282 -2.25 18.73 14.34
C LYS A 282 -3.02 17.51 14.79
N VAL A 283 -2.77 16.36 14.16
CA VAL A 283 -3.48 15.10 14.41
C VAL A 283 -2.70 14.18 15.35
N SER A 284 -1.38 14.35 15.45
CA SER A 284 -0.52 13.57 16.34
C SER A 284 0.52 14.45 17.04
N ASN A 285 1.08 13.94 18.14
CA ASN A 285 2.27 14.49 18.79
C ASN A 285 3.57 13.81 18.32
N THR A 286 3.46 12.76 17.52
CA THR A 286 4.53 12.06 16.83
C THR A 286 4.36 12.21 15.32
N ASP A 287 5.21 11.57 14.54
CA ASP A 287 5.21 11.66 13.09
C ASP A 287 3.93 11.06 12.51
N VAL A 288 3.37 11.71 11.49
CA VAL A 288 2.27 11.15 10.68
C VAL A 288 2.90 10.47 9.47
N ASN A 289 3.04 9.15 9.54
CA ASN A 289 3.80 8.35 8.60
C ASN A 289 3.02 8.02 7.33
N VAL A 290 1.72 7.73 7.46
CA VAL A 290 0.86 7.30 6.37
C VAL A 290 -0.53 7.91 6.46
N LEU A 291 -1.21 7.98 5.32
CA LEU A 291 -2.56 8.50 5.13
C LEU A 291 -3.29 7.59 4.14
N SER A 292 -4.60 7.45 4.34
CA SER A 292 -5.49 6.84 3.35
C SER A 292 -6.75 7.65 3.20
N TRP A 293 -6.98 8.21 2.01
CA TRP A 293 -8.19 8.96 1.70
C TRP A 293 -9.26 7.99 1.20
N SER A 294 -10.41 7.93 1.86
CA SER A 294 -11.48 7.02 1.45
C SER A 294 -12.03 7.42 0.08
N HIS A 295 -12.04 6.47 -0.86
CA HIS A 295 -12.56 6.68 -2.21
C HIS A 295 -14.09 6.62 -2.27
N LEU A 296 -14.70 5.88 -1.35
CA LEU A 296 -16.15 5.70 -1.25
C LEU A 296 -16.80 6.80 -0.41
N THR A 297 -16.09 7.28 0.60
CA THR A 297 -16.55 8.32 1.52
C THR A 297 -15.54 9.46 1.58
N PRO A 298 -15.47 10.34 0.56
CA PRO A 298 -14.35 11.28 0.35
C PRO A 298 -14.16 12.38 1.40
N TYR A 299 -15.04 12.48 2.40
CA TYR A 299 -14.83 13.35 3.54
C TYR A 299 -14.09 12.66 4.69
N LEU A 300 -13.78 11.37 4.57
CA LEU A 300 -12.98 10.61 5.54
C LEU A 300 -11.53 10.47 5.07
N LEU A 301 -10.61 10.75 6.00
CA LEU A 301 -9.18 10.55 5.84
C LEU A 301 -8.65 9.81 7.06
N ALA A 302 -7.98 8.68 6.83
CA ALA A 302 -7.31 7.95 7.89
C ALA A 302 -5.83 8.38 7.96
N SER A 303 -5.25 8.39 9.16
CA SER A 303 -3.83 8.69 9.40
C SER A 303 -3.21 7.67 10.36
N GLY A 304 -1.99 7.23 10.06
CA GLY A 304 -1.18 6.32 10.88
C GLY A 304 0.08 7.01 11.38
N HIS A 305 0.47 6.75 12.62
CA HIS A 305 1.49 7.52 13.34
C HIS A 305 2.65 6.66 13.84
N ASP A 306 3.72 7.32 14.28
CA ASP A 306 4.95 6.67 14.73
C ASP A 306 4.82 5.93 16.07
N ASP A 307 3.83 6.29 16.88
CA ASP A 307 3.56 5.65 18.19
C ASP A 307 2.62 4.43 18.10
N GLY A 308 2.36 3.94 16.88
CA GLY A 308 1.45 2.83 16.61
C GLY A 308 -0.03 3.19 16.71
N THR A 309 -0.36 4.47 16.92
CA THR A 309 -1.75 4.92 16.82
C THR A 309 -2.15 5.15 15.37
N TRP A 310 -3.41 4.91 15.07
CA TRP A 310 -4.03 5.34 13.82
C TRP A 310 -5.43 5.88 14.09
N SER A 311 -5.90 6.77 13.23
CA SER A 311 -7.14 7.51 13.46
C SER A 311 -7.85 7.86 12.16
N VAL A 312 -9.17 8.06 12.24
CA VAL A 312 -10.02 8.48 11.13
C VAL A 312 -10.56 9.88 11.40
N HIS A 313 -10.46 10.76 10.41
CA HIS A 313 -10.83 12.17 10.51
C HIS A 313 -11.93 12.52 9.51
N ASP A 314 -12.88 13.33 9.95
CA ASP A 314 -13.87 13.96 9.07
C ASP A 314 -13.38 15.35 8.64
N LEU A 315 -13.01 15.47 7.37
CA LEU A 315 -12.44 16.69 6.79
C LEU A 315 -13.42 17.87 6.82
N ARG A 316 -14.73 17.64 6.94
CA ARG A 316 -15.74 18.72 7.07
C ARG A 316 -15.63 19.46 8.40
N GLN A 317 -15.04 18.82 9.40
CA GLN A 317 -14.79 19.43 10.71
C GLN A 317 -13.53 20.29 10.71
N TRP A 318 -12.67 20.16 9.68
CA TRP A 318 -11.42 20.87 9.60
C TRP A 318 -11.64 22.27 9.05
N LYS A 319 -11.22 23.28 9.82
CA LYS A 319 -11.35 24.69 9.43
C LYS A 319 -9.98 25.27 9.09
N PRO A 320 -9.90 26.24 8.15
CA PRO A 320 -8.68 26.99 7.92
C PRO A 320 -8.21 27.63 9.23
N THR A 321 -6.92 27.53 9.53
CA THR A 321 -6.31 27.99 10.78
C THR A 321 -6.27 29.53 10.79
N THR A 322 -7.39 30.20 11.07
CA THR A 322 -7.49 31.67 11.03
C THR A 322 -7.22 32.32 12.39
N THR A 323 -7.33 31.58 13.50
CA THR A 323 -7.10 32.08 14.87
C THR A 323 -6.71 30.94 15.80
N SER A 324 -5.82 31.20 16.76
CA SER A 324 -5.36 30.23 17.79
C SER A 324 -6.45 29.73 18.77
N SER A 325 -7.69 30.20 18.64
CA SER A 325 -8.81 29.91 19.53
C SER A 325 -9.82 28.89 18.97
N THR A 326 -9.66 28.40 17.75
CA THR A 326 -10.51 27.30 17.25
C THR A 326 -10.08 25.98 17.87
N PRO A 327 -10.98 25.23 18.54
CA PRO A 327 -10.65 23.90 19.04
C PRO A 327 -10.22 23.01 17.87
N GLN A 328 -9.16 22.21 18.09
CA GLN A 328 -8.71 21.22 17.11
C GLN A 328 -9.83 20.18 16.93
N PRO A 329 -10.14 19.78 15.68
CA PRO A 329 -11.13 18.73 15.44
C PRO A 329 -10.64 17.42 16.07
N SER A 330 -11.53 16.72 16.77
CA SER A 330 -11.25 15.38 17.28
C SER A 330 -11.40 14.36 16.14
N PRO A 331 -10.62 13.26 16.15
CA PRO A 331 -10.86 12.16 15.23
C PRO A 331 -12.24 11.54 15.48
N VAL A 332 -12.84 10.98 14.43
CA VAL A 332 -14.08 10.19 14.49
C VAL A 332 -13.82 8.83 15.14
N ALA A 333 -12.66 8.24 14.87
CA ALA A 333 -12.18 7.01 15.50
C ALA A 333 -10.67 7.09 15.74
N SER A 334 -10.18 6.46 16.80
CA SER A 334 -8.76 6.40 17.14
C SER A 334 -8.44 5.09 17.84
N PHE A 335 -7.40 4.40 17.37
CA PHE A 335 -7.03 3.07 17.82
C PHE A 335 -5.56 3.04 18.25
N SER A 336 -5.29 2.42 19.39
CA SER A 336 -3.95 2.26 19.98
C SER A 336 -3.68 0.78 20.27
N PHE A 337 -3.70 -0.02 19.21
CA PHE A 337 -3.45 -1.46 19.28
C PHE A 337 -1.97 -1.79 19.04
N HIS A 338 -1.42 -1.30 17.93
CA HIS A 338 -0.03 -1.55 17.53
C HIS A 338 0.98 -0.99 18.53
N LYS A 339 2.19 -1.57 18.54
CA LYS A 339 3.25 -1.24 19.51
C LYS A 339 4.46 -0.55 18.91
N GLU A 340 4.50 -0.45 17.60
CA GLU A 340 5.54 0.18 16.80
C GLU A 340 4.87 1.01 15.70
N GLN A 341 5.67 1.75 14.93
CA GLN A 341 5.16 2.71 13.95
C GLN A 341 4.22 2.09 12.92
N ILE A 342 3.17 2.82 12.56
CA ILE A 342 2.31 2.44 11.43
C ILE A 342 3.07 2.69 10.12
N THR A 343 3.21 1.65 9.30
CA THR A 343 4.00 1.65 8.05
C THR A 343 3.13 1.63 6.79
N ALA A 344 1.90 1.14 6.87
CA ALA A 344 0.91 1.24 5.79
C ALA A 344 -0.52 1.35 6.34
N LEU A 345 -1.38 2.03 5.60
CA LEU A 345 -2.78 2.24 5.96
C LEU A 345 -3.59 2.36 4.67
N GLU A 346 -4.59 1.49 4.46
CA GLU A 346 -5.41 1.52 3.25
C GLU A 346 -6.89 1.19 3.51
N TRP A 347 -7.79 2.11 3.15
CA TRP A 347 -9.22 1.81 3.04
C TRP A 347 -9.45 0.73 2.00
N HIS A 348 -10.36 -0.20 2.30
CA HIS A 348 -10.75 -1.19 1.32
C HIS A 348 -11.35 -0.53 0.07
N PRO A 349 -11.00 -0.99 -1.15
CA PRO A 349 -11.35 -0.28 -2.40
C PRO A 349 -12.85 -0.28 -2.71
N THR A 350 -13.61 -1.22 -2.14
CA THR A 350 -15.05 -1.40 -2.42
C THR A 350 -15.90 -1.53 -1.16
N ASP A 351 -15.31 -1.32 0.02
CA ASP A 351 -16.02 -1.34 1.31
C ASP A 351 -15.52 -0.15 2.14
N ASP A 352 -16.43 0.72 2.58
CA ASP A 352 -16.08 1.96 3.27
C ASP A 352 -16.00 1.82 4.79
N SER A 353 -16.15 0.59 5.30
CA SER A 353 -15.96 0.23 6.71
C SER A 353 -14.64 -0.48 6.98
N ILE A 354 -14.06 -1.13 5.96
CA ILE A 354 -12.86 -1.97 6.14
C ILE A 354 -11.56 -1.19 5.93
N VAL A 355 -10.60 -1.38 6.84
CA VAL A 355 -9.26 -0.75 6.77
C VAL A 355 -8.16 -1.79 7.00
N LEU A 356 -7.14 -1.77 6.13
CA LEU A 356 -5.87 -2.48 6.30
C LEU A 356 -4.87 -1.58 7.03
N VAL A 357 -4.22 -2.10 8.06
CA VAL A 357 -3.16 -1.40 8.79
C VAL A 357 -1.93 -2.30 8.92
N ALA A 358 -0.78 -1.82 8.50
CA ALA A 358 0.51 -2.46 8.70
C ALA A 358 1.36 -1.69 9.69
N ALA A 359 2.13 -2.39 10.52
CA ALA A 359 2.99 -1.76 11.51
C ALA A 359 4.35 -2.46 11.67
N GLY A 360 5.30 -1.71 12.24
CA GLY A 360 6.66 -2.18 12.55
C GLY A 360 6.73 -3.29 13.59
N ASP A 361 5.61 -3.65 14.22
CA ASP A 361 5.47 -4.76 15.15
C ASP A 361 5.26 -6.11 14.44
N ASN A 362 5.56 -6.16 13.13
CA ASN A 362 5.47 -7.32 12.25
C ASN A 362 4.03 -7.80 12.01
N THR A 363 3.06 -6.89 12.03
CA THR A 363 1.65 -7.23 11.80
C THR A 363 1.02 -6.45 10.64
N LEU A 364 0.17 -7.15 9.88
CA LEU A 364 -0.89 -6.55 9.06
C LEU A 364 -2.23 -6.89 9.71
N THR A 365 -3.08 -5.90 9.90
CA THR A 365 -4.37 -6.05 10.59
C THR A 365 -5.50 -5.56 9.72
N LEU A 366 -6.64 -6.25 9.82
CA LEU A 366 -7.88 -5.88 9.14
C LEU A 366 -8.87 -5.38 10.18
N TRP A 367 -9.50 -4.26 9.90
CA TRP A 367 -10.43 -3.59 10.80
C TRP A 367 -11.76 -3.37 10.13
N ASP A 368 -12.85 -3.50 10.87
CA ASP A 368 -14.20 -3.13 10.46
C ASP A 368 -14.75 -2.05 11.38
N LEU A 369 -14.89 -0.85 10.83
CA LEU A 369 -15.36 0.34 11.52
C LEU A 369 -16.88 0.39 11.69
N ALA A 370 -17.62 -0.51 11.06
CA ALA A 370 -19.07 -0.65 11.26
C ALA A 370 -19.39 -1.51 12.51
N VAL A 371 -18.41 -2.22 13.07
CA VAL A 371 -18.59 -2.99 14.31
C VAL A 371 -18.79 -2.04 15.49
N GLU A 372 -19.99 -2.08 16.05
CA GLU A 372 -20.36 -1.45 17.31
C GLU A 372 -20.58 -2.55 18.35
N ILE A 373 -20.07 -2.37 19.57
CA ILE A 373 -20.36 -3.30 20.66
C ILE A 373 -21.81 -3.07 21.10
N ASP A 374 -22.62 -4.13 21.09
CA ASP A 374 -23.87 -4.14 21.86
C ASP A 374 -23.54 -4.26 23.36
N ASP A 375 -24.10 -3.38 24.19
CA ASP A 375 -23.84 -3.30 25.62
C ASP A 375 -24.10 -4.64 26.34
N GLU A 376 -25.00 -5.48 25.81
CA GLU A 376 -25.34 -6.81 26.35
C GLU A 376 -24.28 -7.89 26.03
N GLU A 377 -23.61 -7.81 24.86
CA GLU A 377 -22.64 -8.79 24.35
C GLU A 377 -21.20 -8.52 24.86
N SER A 378 -20.94 -7.29 25.32
CA SER A 378 -19.67 -6.82 25.92
C SER A 378 -19.11 -7.65 27.09
N LYS A 379 -19.88 -8.59 27.63
CA LYS A 379 -19.52 -9.38 28.82
C LYS A 379 -18.68 -10.62 28.53
N ASP A 380 -18.68 -11.13 27.30
CA ASP A 380 -17.92 -12.32 26.91
C ASP A 380 -16.86 -12.01 25.85
N THR A 381 -15.83 -11.27 26.22
CA THR A 381 -14.68 -11.01 25.34
C THR A 381 -13.73 -12.20 25.22
N GLY A 382 -14.12 -13.40 25.67
CA GLY A 382 -13.22 -14.56 25.77
C GLY A 382 -11.97 -14.29 26.62
N GLY A 383 -12.00 -13.28 27.50
CA GLY A 383 -10.83 -12.83 28.29
C GLY A 383 -9.92 -11.80 27.61
N VAL A 384 -10.32 -11.24 26.46
CA VAL A 384 -9.52 -10.31 25.66
C VAL A 384 -10.09 -8.89 25.70
N ARG A 385 -10.02 -8.24 26.88
CA ARG A 385 -10.55 -6.87 27.09
C ARG A 385 -9.76 -5.75 26.41
N ASP A 386 -8.54 -6.01 25.97
CA ASP A 386 -7.64 -4.99 25.41
C ASP A 386 -7.60 -4.99 23.87
N VAL A 387 -8.38 -5.87 23.23
CA VAL A 387 -8.51 -5.91 21.78
C VAL A 387 -9.77 -5.13 21.39
N PRO A 388 -9.64 -4.10 20.53
CA PRO A 388 -10.80 -3.38 20.03
C PRO A 388 -11.73 -4.33 19.26
N PRO A 389 -13.05 -4.22 19.41
CA PRO A 389 -14.02 -5.06 18.71
C PRO A 389 -13.97 -4.89 17.19
N GLN A 390 -13.49 -3.73 16.71
CA GLN A 390 -13.30 -3.45 15.29
C GLN A 390 -12.12 -4.23 14.68
N LEU A 391 -11.23 -4.82 15.47
CA LEU A 391 -10.11 -5.61 14.95
C LEU A 391 -10.61 -6.99 14.51
N LEU A 392 -10.70 -7.21 13.19
CA LEU A 392 -11.17 -8.47 12.61
C LEU A 392 -10.08 -9.53 12.49
N PHE A 393 -8.85 -9.12 12.18
CA PHE A 393 -7.80 -10.07 11.83
C PHE A 393 -6.40 -9.53 12.12
N VAL A 394 -5.47 -10.44 12.46
CA VAL A 394 -4.05 -10.15 12.61
C VAL A 394 -3.24 -11.17 11.82
N HIS A 395 -2.53 -10.71 10.80
CA HIS A 395 -1.56 -11.46 10.02
C HIS A 395 -0.14 -11.08 10.45
N TYR A 396 0.70 -12.08 10.75
CA TYR A 396 2.11 -11.85 11.06
C TYR A 396 2.95 -11.92 9.79
N MET A 397 3.81 -10.93 9.57
CA MET A 397 4.83 -10.94 8.54
C MET A 397 6.07 -10.20 9.05
N GLU A 398 7.25 -10.77 8.83
CA GLU A 398 8.49 -10.19 9.34
C GLU A 398 8.82 -8.86 8.65
N GLN A 399 9.12 -7.82 9.43
CA GLN A 399 9.55 -6.49 8.99
C GLN A 399 8.66 -5.90 7.89
N VAL A 400 7.34 -5.97 8.06
CA VAL A 400 6.37 -5.40 7.11
C VAL A 400 6.70 -3.93 6.81
N LYS A 401 6.72 -3.61 5.51
CA LYS A 401 6.96 -2.26 5.01
C LYS A 401 5.71 -1.64 4.41
N GLU A 402 5.00 -2.39 3.58
CA GLU A 402 3.83 -1.90 2.86
C GLU A 402 2.84 -3.03 2.56
N GLY A 403 1.55 -2.71 2.46
CA GLY A 403 0.48 -3.65 2.11
C GLY A 403 -0.64 -2.95 1.36
N HIS A 404 -1.20 -3.63 0.36
CA HIS A 404 -2.22 -3.11 -0.55
C HIS A 404 -3.35 -4.09 -0.82
N TRP A 405 -4.56 -3.57 -0.95
CA TRP A 405 -5.71 -4.36 -1.42
C TRP A 405 -5.61 -4.64 -2.91
N HIS A 406 -5.87 -5.88 -3.32
CA HIS A 406 -5.98 -6.23 -4.72
C HIS A 406 -7.30 -5.72 -5.31
N ARG A 407 -7.24 -4.77 -6.24
CA ARG A 407 -8.43 -4.09 -6.78
C ARG A 407 -9.35 -4.95 -7.64
N GLN A 408 -8.91 -6.13 -8.06
CA GLN A 408 -9.68 -7.04 -8.93
C GLN A 408 -9.96 -8.42 -8.31
N ILE A 409 -9.39 -8.72 -7.15
CA ILE A 409 -9.59 -9.98 -6.43
C ILE A 409 -10.04 -9.58 -5.01
N PRO A 410 -11.35 -9.47 -4.76
CA PRO A 410 -11.86 -8.96 -3.49
C PRO A 410 -11.32 -9.75 -2.30
N GLY A 411 -10.91 -9.03 -1.25
CA GLY A 411 -10.36 -9.58 -0.02
C GLY A 411 -8.89 -10.01 -0.07
N VAL A 412 -8.23 -9.98 -1.25
CA VAL A 412 -6.79 -10.28 -1.34
C VAL A 412 -5.97 -9.04 -0.96
N VAL A 413 -4.97 -9.25 -0.11
CA VAL A 413 -3.93 -8.30 0.25
C VAL A 413 -2.59 -8.77 -0.32
N VAL A 414 -1.83 -7.82 -0.86
CA VAL A 414 -0.45 -8.02 -1.32
C VAL A 414 0.46 -7.15 -0.46
N ALA A 415 1.48 -7.73 0.16
CA ALA A 415 2.37 -7.04 1.10
C ALA A 415 3.84 -7.32 0.81
N THR A 416 4.71 -6.43 1.29
CA THR A 416 6.17 -6.57 1.25
C THR A 416 6.77 -6.41 2.65
N GLY A 417 7.81 -7.18 2.94
CA GLY A 417 8.49 -7.19 4.22
C GLY A 417 9.92 -7.73 4.11
N GLY A 418 10.52 -8.08 5.25
CA GLY A 418 11.90 -8.57 5.31
C GLY A 418 12.11 -9.91 4.60
N SER A 419 11.06 -10.74 4.54
CA SER A 419 11.11 -12.07 3.94
C SER A 419 10.64 -12.13 2.48
N GLY A 420 10.39 -10.98 1.85
CA GLY A 420 9.89 -10.87 0.48
C GLY A 420 8.44 -10.41 0.42
N PHE A 421 7.62 -11.10 -0.38
CA PHE A 421 6.23 -10.74 -0.66
C PHE A 421 5.25 -11.71 0.00
N GLY A 422 4.17 -11.18 0.56
CA GLY A 422 3.03 -11.95 1.06
C GLY A 422 1.80 -11.67 0.20
N VAL A 423 1.07 -12.72 -0.17
CA VAL A 423 -0.26 -12.61 -0.77
C VAL A 423 -1.21 -13.43 0.07
N PHE A 424 -2.23 -12.80 0.65
CA PHE A 424 -3.18 -13.50 1.50
C PHE A 424 -4.60 -12.98 1.32
N LYS A 425 -5.57 -13.84 1.63
CA LYS A 425 -6.98 -13.50 1.78
C LYS A 425 -7.51 -14.21 3.01
N THR A 426 -8.16 -13.48 3.90
CA THR A 426 -8.79 -14.05 5.09
C THR A 426 -10.15 -14.64 4.73
N ILE A 427 -10.72 -15.44 5.64
CA ILE A 427 -12.12 -15.90 5.48
C ILE A 427 -13.14 -14.79 5.83
N SER A 428 -12.69 -13.73 6.51
CA SER A 428 -13.52 -12.65 7.05
C SER A 428 -13.74 -11.47 6.10
N VAL A 429 -12.89 -11.31 5.07
CA VAL A 429 -12.92 -10.16 4.14
C VAL A 429 -12.86 -10.59 2.67
#